data_AF-A0A1L4BU24-F1
#
_entry.id   AF-A0A1L4BU24-F1
#
_cell.length_a   1.000
_cell.length_b   1.000
_cell.length_c   1.000
_cell.angle_alpha   90.00
_cell.angle_beta   90.00
_cell.angle_gamma   90.00
#
_symmetry.space_group_name_H-M   'P 1'
#
loop_
_entity.id
_entity.type
_entity.pdbx_description
1 polymer ?
#
loop_
_entity_poly.entity_id
_entity_poly.type
_entity_poly.pdbx_seq_one_letter_code
_entity_poly.pdbx_strand_id
1 'polypeptide(L)'
;MQIKEAQQTIDKLFKNISHPRLASFIALTEEVGELANEIMQKEIYEEISDNEKIKSELTDVLVCVLEIANLYDINLESEFNKKIQSLEPRVKQWQSSSELLKAKRIKLD
;
A
#
# COMPACT_ATOMS: atom_id res chain seq x y z
N MET A 1 10.18 -13.26 2.78
CA MET A 1 10.10 -12.21 1.74
C MET A 1 11.13 -11.15 2.14
N GLN A 2 11.18 -9.98 1.50
CA GLN A 2 12.06 -8.88 1.95
C GLN A 2 11.29 -7.80 2.73
N ILE A 3 10.03 -8.08 3.16
CA ILE A 3 9.22 -7.10 3.91
C ILE A 3 9.85 -6.85 5.28
N LYS A 4 10.36 -7.91 5.92
CA LYS A 4 11.05 -7.77 7.20
C LYS A 4 12.30 -6.88 7.08
N GLU A 5 13.05 -6.99 5.99
CA GLU A 5 14.24 -6.18 5.74
C GLU A 5 13.87 -4.71 5.49
N ALA A 6 12.78 -4.45 4.77
CA ALA A 6 12.23 -3.11 4.59
C ALA A 6 11.78 -2.51 5.94
N GLN A 7 11.00 -3.25 6.75
CA GLN A 7 10.59 -2.82 8.09
C GLN A 7 11.79 -2.45 8.97
N GLN A 8 12.83 -3.30 8.99
CA GLN A 8 14.05 -3.05 9.76
C GLN A 8 14.85 -1.84 9.25
N THR A 9 14.79 -1.55 7.95
CA THR A 9 15.43 -0.37 7.37
C THR A 9 14.73 0.90 7.85
N ILE A 10 13.39 0.91 7.82
CA ILE A 10 12.59 2.02 8.36
C ILE A 10 12.83 2.16 9.86
N ASP A 11 12.75 1.09 10.64
CA ASP A 11 12.99 1.11 12.09
C ASP A 11 14.35 1.74 12.45
N LYS A 12 15.40 1.39 11.71
CA LYS A 12 16.75 1.97 11.90
C LYS A 12 16.79 3.47 11.60
N LEU A 13 16.12 3.94 10.55
CA LEU A 13 16.07 5.35 10.19
C LEU A 13 15.35 6.18 11.26
N PHE A 14 14.26 5.65 11.81
CA PHE A 14 13.41 6.35 12.79
C PHE A 14 13.77 6.05 14.26
N LYS A 15 14.79 5.21 14.53
CA LYS A 15 15.13 4.68 15.87
C LYS A 15 15.21 5.72 16.99
N ASN A 16 15.63 6.95 16.68
CA ASN A 16 15.82 8.02 17.67
C ASN A 16 14.71 9.07 17.65
N ILE A 17 13.62 8.81 16.94
CA ILE A 17 12.48 9.71 16.83
C ILE A 17 11.29 9.05 17.53
N SER A 18 10.72 9.76 18.52
CA SER A 18 9.49 9.32 19.16
C SER A 18 8.31 10.02 18.49
N HIS A 19 7.86 9.48 17.36
CA HIS A 19 6.65 9.96 16.73
C HIS A 19 5.42 9.57 17.57
N PRO A 20 4.49 10.50 17.85
CA PRO A 20 3.19 10.13 18.39
C PRO A 20 2.51 9.15 17.43
N ARG A 21 2.01 8.01 17.93
CA ARG A 21 1.35 6.99 17.07
C ARG A 21 0.23 7.55 16.21
N LEU A 22 -0.52 8.53 16.74
CA LEU A 22 -1.58 9.20 16.00
C LEU A 22 -1.02 10.04 14.85
N ALA A 23 0.13 10.68 15.02
CA ALA A 23 0.78 11.45 13.97
C ALA A 23 1.20 10.57 12.80
N SER A 24 1.76 9.38 13.04
CA SER A 24 2.12 8.45 11.96
C SER A 24 0.88 7.93 11.20
N PHE A 25 -0.27 7.78 11.86
CA PHE A 25 -1.54 7.46 11.17
C PHE A 25 -2.09 8.64 10.36
N ILE A 26 -1.95 9.86 10.87
CA ILE A 26 -2.30 11.09 10.13
C ILE A 26 -1.43 11.18 8.87
N ALA A 27 -0.12 11.00 9.00
CA ALA A 27 0.81 10.99 7.86
C ALA A 27 0.39 9.95 6.81
N LEU A 28 0.09 8.70 7.22
CA LEU A 28 -0.44 7.70 6.28
C LEU A 28 -1.68 8.18 5.50
N THR A 29 -2.57 8.93 6.17
CA THR A 29 -3.78 9.44 5.52
C THR A 29 -3.47 10.57 4.54
N GLU A 30 -2.48 11.40 4.85
CA GLU A 30 -1.96 12.45 3.96
C GLU A 30 -1.34 11.82 2.69
N GLU A 31 -0.43 10.86 2.84
CA GLU A 31 0.22 10.18 1.69
C GLU A 31 -0.79 9.45 0.79
N VAL A 32 -1.84 8.86 1.37
CA VAL A 32 -2.93 8.24 0.59
C VAL A 32 -3.71 9.29 -0.19
N GLY A 33 -3.89 10.49 0.37
CA GLY A 33 -4.51 11.62 -0.30
C GLY A 33 -3.68 12.15 -1.48
N GLU A 34 -2.36 12.25 -1.30
CA GLU A 34 -1.42 12.65 -2.35
C GLU A 34 -1.40 11.62 -3.49
N LEU A 35 -1.30 10.33 -3.15
CA LEU A 35 -1.42 9.25 -4.13
C LEU A 35 -2.75 9.31 -4.91
N ALA A 36 -3.86 9.55 -4.21
CA ALA A 36 -5.17 9.69 -4.85
C ALA A 36 -5.21 10.89 -5.81
N ASN A 37 -4.63 12.03 -5.42
CA ASN A 37 -4.52 13.20 -6.29
C ASN A 37 -3.76 12.85 -7.58
N GLU A 38 -2.57 12.25 -7.48
CA GLU A 38 -1.75 11.94 -8.65
C GLU A 38 -2.40 10.91 -9.59
N ILE A 39 -3.14 9.93 -9.05
CA ILE A 39 -3.96 9.03 -9.86
C ILE A 39 -5.08 9.79 -10.58
N MET A 40 -5.78 10.71 -9.91
CA MET A 40 -6.82 11.52 -10.56
C MET A 40 -6.24 12.43 -11.65
N GLN A 41 -5.08 13.05 -11.41
CA GLN A 41 -4.40 13.87 -12.43
C GLN A 41 -4.11 13.07 -13.69
N LYS A 42 -3.76 11.79 -13.55
CA LYS A 42 -3.54 10.89 -14.67
C LYS A 42 -4.83 10.41 -15.34
N GLU A 43 -5.71 9.77 -14.58
CA GLU A 43 -6.81 8.98 -15.13
C GLU A 43 -8.08 9.81 -15.41
N ILE A 44 -8.26 10.95 -14.73
CA ILE A 44 -9.45 11.80 -14.89
C ILE A 44 -9.12 13.05 -15.71
N TYR A 45 -8.03 13.73 -15.37
CA TYR A 45 -7.69 15.01 -15.97
C TYR A 45 -6.73 14.89 -17.17
N GLU A 46 -6.14 13.70 -17.38
CA GLU A 46 -5.16 13.43 -18.45
C GLU A 46 -3.99 14.43 -18.48
N GLU A 47 -3.67 15.06 -17.34
CA GLU A 47 -2.66 16.12 -17.23
C GLU A 47 -1.23 15.57 -17.20
N ILE A 48 -1.06 14.28 -16.86
CA ILE A 48 0.24 13.64 -16.65
C ILE A 48 0.30 12.31 -17.41
N SER A 49 1.32 12.16 -18.27
CA SER A 49 1.47 10.96 -19.10
C SER A 49 2.36 9.89 -18.46
N ASP A 50 3.30 10.26 -17.60
CA ASP A 50 4.15 9.32 -16.87
C ASP A 50 3.56 8.90 -15.52
N ASN A 51 4.26 8.01 -14.81
CA ASN A 51 3.86 7.47 -13.50
C ASN A 51 4.85 7.87 -12.39
N GLU A 52 5.74 8.83 -12.62
CA GLU A 52 6.82 9.12 -11.66
C GLU A 52 6.29 9.58 -10.31
N LYS A 53 5.29 10.48 -10.32
CA LYS A 53 4.67 10.94 -9.08
C LYS A 53 3.88 9.83 -8.37
N ILE A 54 3.08 9.06 -9.11
CA ILE A 54 2.38 7.89 -8.57
C ILE A 54 3.35 6.90 -7.91
N LYS A 55 4.54 6.68 -8.49
CA LYS A 55 5.58 5.83 -7.88
C LYS A 55 6.09 6.41 -6.57
N SER A 56 6.30 7.73 -6.51
CA SER A 56 6.73 8.42 -5.29
C SER A 56 5.68 8.24 -4.19
N GLU A 57 4.45 8.69 -4.44
CA GLU A 57 3.39 8.65 -3.42
C GLU A 57 3.06 7.23 -2.96
N LEU A 58 3.11 6.25 -3.87
CA LEU A 58 2.94 4.84 -3.51
C LEU A 58 4.07 4.34 -2.58
N THR A 59 5.29 4.84 -2.77
CA THR A 59 6.43 4.52 -1.91
C THR A 59 6.29 5.20 -0.55
N ASP A 60 5.81 6.44 -0.50
CA ASP A 60 5.59 7.18 0.74
C ASP A 60 4.50 6.51 1.60
N VAL A 61 3.39 6.08 0.97
CA VAL A 61 2.38 5.23 1.62
C VAL A 61 3.00 3.95 2.20
N LEU A 62 3.88 3.28 1.45
CA LEU A 62 4.54 2.06 1.94
C LEU A 62 5.43 2.36 3.15
N VAL A 63 6.18 3.46 3.15
CA VAL A 63 7.02 3.89 4.28
C VAL A 63 6.17 4.09 5.53
N CYS A 64 5.05 4.82 5.43
CA CYS A 64 4.15 5.04 6.56
C CYS A 64 3.56 3.72 7.10
N VAL A 65 3.19 2.78 6.24
CA VAL A 65 2.70 1.46 6.67
C VAL A 65 3.79 0.70 7.45
N LEU A 66 5.03 0.71 6.98
CA LEU A 66 6.16 0.05 7.65
C LEU A 66 6.46 0.71 9.00
N GLU A 67 6.43 2.04 9.07
CA GLU A 67 6.61 2.80 10.31
C GLU A 67 5.54 2.44 11.35
N ILE A 68 4.27 2.47 10.95
CA ILE A 68 3.16 2.07 11.82
C ILE A 68 3.34 0.64 12.31
N ALA A 69 3.71 -0.30 11.43
CA ALA A 69 3.95 -1.68 11.86
C ALA A 69 5.05 -1.75 12.95
N ASN A 70 6.12 -0.97 12.84
CA ASN A 70 7.17 -0.90 13.86
C ASN A 70 6.67 -0.26 15.18
N LEU A 71 5.90 0.83 15.10
CA LEU A 71 5.36 1.55 16.28
C LEU A 71 4.40 0.71 17.15
N TYR A 72 3.79 -0.31 16.54
CA TYR A 72 2.89 -1.26 17.19
C TYR A 72 3.52 -2.65 17.41
N ASP A 73 4.83 -2.81 17.13
CA ASP A 73 5.57 -4.07 17.28
C ASP A 73 4.95 -5.23 16.47
N ILE A 74 4.55 -4.94 15.23
CA ILE A 74 3.92 -5.88 14.31
C ILE A 74 4.97 -6.43 13.33
N ASN A 75 5.11 -7.75 13.29
CA ASN A 75 5.85 -8.44 12.24
C ASN A 75 4.98 -8.52 10.97
N LEU A 76 5.10 -7.50 10.11
CA LEU A 76 4.26 -7.36 8.92
C LEU A 76 4.47 -8.49 7.92
N GLU A 77 5.69 -9.03 7.81
CA GLU A 77 5.96 -10.17 6.95
C GLU A 77 5.19 -11.42 7.40
N SER A 78 5.13 -11.69 8.70
CA SER A 78 4.36 -12.82 9.23
C SER A 78 2.86 -12.67 8.92
N GLU A 79 2.30 -11.48 9.16
CA GLU A 79 0.89 -11.20 8.87
C GLU A 79 0.58 -11.23 7.37
N PHE A 80 1.48 -10.72 6.53
CA PHE A 80 1.37 -10.81 5.09
C PHE A 80 1.34 -12.27 4.61
N ASN A 81 2.24 -13.13 5.12
CA ASN A 81 2.25 -14.54 4.77
C ASN A 81 0.94 -15.25 5.15
N LYS A 82 0.40 -14.98 6.34
CA LYS A 82 -0.91 -15.50 6.76
C LYS A 82 -2.02 -15.02 5.81
N LYS A 83 -1.99 -13.75 5.42
CA LYS A 83 -2.97 -13.18 4.49
C LYS A 83 -2.91 -13.86 3.13
N ILE A 84 -1.72 -14.08 2.57
CA ILE A 84 -1.53 -14.78 1.29
C ILE A 84 -2.10 -16.20 1.35
N GLN A 85 -1.77 -16.97 2.39
CA GLN A 85 -2.32 -18.32 2.55
C GLN A 85 -3.85 -18.34 2.58
N SER A 86 -4.48 -17.33 3.20
CA SER A 86 -5.94 -17.19 3.21
C SER A 86 -6.53 -16.74 1.86
N LEU A 87 -5.75 -16.03 1.04
CA LEU A 87 -6.17 -15.49 -0.25
C LEU A 87 -6.04 -16.52 -1.37
N GLU A 88 -5.04 -17.40 -1.35
CA GLU A 88 -4.83 -18.43 -2.37
C GLU A 88 -6.09 -19.21 -2.78
N PRO A 89 -6.90 -19.77 -1.85
CA PRO A 89 -8.12 -20.48 -2.24
C PRO A 89 -9.18 -19.52 -2.83
N ARG A 90 -9.26 -18.28 -2.35
CA ARG A 90 -10.20 -17.27 -2.86
C ARG A 90 -9.84 -16.83 -4.28
N VAL A 91 -8.55 -16.67 -4.57
CA VAL A 91 -8.05 -16.33 -5.91
C VAL A 91 -8.41 -17.44 -6.90
N LYS A 92 -8.25 -18.72 -6.51
CA LYS A 92 -8.68 -19.86 -7.35
C LYS A 92 -10.19 -19.83 -7.64
N GLN A 93 -11.01 -19.46 -6.66
CA GLN A 93 -12.44 -19.26 -6.84
C GLN A 93 -12.76 -18.06 -7.76
N TRP A 94 -12.02 -16.96 -7.66
CA TRP A 94 -12.22 -15.80 -8.53
C TRP A 94 -11.83 -16.07 -9.98
N GLN A 95 -10.80 -16.89 -10.20
CA GLN A 95 -10.41 -17.33 -11.54
C GLN A 95 -11.51 -18.13 -12.24
N SER A 96 -12.30 -18.93 -11.50
CA SER A 96 -13.47 -19.60 -12.07
C SER A 96 -14.64 -18.65 -12.38
N SER A 97 -14.58 -17.41 -11.89
CA SER A 97 -15.54 -16.33 -12.15
C SER A 97 -15.00 -15.26 -13.10
N SER A 98 -14.00 -15.60 -13.93
CA SER A 98 -13.23 -14.65 -14.76
C SER A 98 -14.09 -13.80 -15.70
N GLU A 99 -15.14 -14.37 -16.31
CA GLU A 99 -16.07 -13.63 -17.17
C GLU A 99 -16.83 -12.53 -16.42
N LEU A 100 -17.23 -12.79 -15.17
CA LEU A 100 -17.89 -11.78 -14.33
C LEU A 100 -16.94 -10.65 -13.92
N LEU A 101 -15.66 -10.97 -13.70
CA LEU A 101 -14.64 -9.96 -13.41
C LEU A 101 -14.32 -9.10 -14.64
N LYS A 102 -14.25 -9.69 -15.84
CA LYS A 102 -14.11 -8.94 -17.10
C LYS A 102 -15.27 -7.97 -17.32
N ALA A 103 -16.50 -8.43 -17.09
CA ALA A 103 -17.69 -7.58 -17.21
C ALA A 103 -17.68 -6.40 -16.22
N LYS A 104 -17.21 -6.62 -14.99
CA LYS A 104 -17.05 -5.54 -14.01
C LYS A 104 -15.97 -4.55 -14.43
N ARG A 105 -14.86 -5.02 -14.98
CA ARG A 105 -13.76 -4.17 -15.46
C ARG A 105 -14.25 -3.20 -16.52
N ILE A 106 -14.98 -3.67 -17.55
CA ILE A 106 -15.57 -2.82 -18.59
C ILE A 106 -16.50 -1.73 -18.02
N LYS A 107 -17.09 -1.95 -16.84
CA LYS A 107 -18.02 -1.01 -16.22
C LYS A 107 -17.33 0.00 -15.30
N LEU A 108 -16.16 -0.33 -14.77
CA LEU A 108 -15.48 0.42 -13.70
C LEU A 108 -14.19 1.10 -14.16
N ASP A 109 -13.53 0.54 -15.17
CA ASP A 109 -12.47 1.17 -15.95
C ASP A 109 -13.13 1.96 -17.10
#